data_AF-A0A7C3LY86-F1
#
_entry.id   AF-A0A7C3LY86-F1
#
_cell.length_a   1.000
_cell.length_b   1.000
_cell.length_c   1.000
_cell.angle_alpha   90.00
_cell.angle_beta   90.00
_cell.angle_gamma   90.00
#
_symmetry.space_group_name_H-M   'P 1'
#
loop_
_entity.id
_entity.type
_entity.pdbx_description
1 polymer ?
#
loop_
_entity_poly.entity_id
_entity_poly.type
_entity_poly.pdbx_seq_one_letter_code
_entity_poly.pdbx_strand_id
1 'polypeptide(L)'
;MRLQRALMIYTCLAFVLVLCVLIYRERKALFPPRVRPKPTLPSIMGPFAPVSEIFVANCAISLCHDPESRAGQLVLSSGQSHGNLVNVKSLQKPGEKLVSPGEPHHSYLLAKIRGERGIKGSRMPIGKPTLSPEQEKAIEEWIAAGARKFP
;
A
#
# COMPACT_ATOMS: atom_id res chain seq x y z
N MET A 1 -27.52 28.46 -50.45
CA MET A 1 -26.24 28.70 -49.73
C MET A 1 -26.26 28.38 -48.23
N ARG A 2 -27.31 28.69 -47.44
CA ARG A 2 -27.34 28.36 -45.99
C ARG A 2 -27.54 26.85 -45.69
N LEU A 3 -28.35 26.16 -46.49
CA LEU A 3 -28.62 24.71 -46.32
C LEU A 3 -27.38 23.83 -46.63
N GLN A 4 -26.60 24.19 -47.66
CA GLN A 4 -25.36 23.48 -48.01
C GLN A 4 -24.28 23.61 -46.92
N ARG A 5 -24.18 24.77 -46.27
CA ARG A 5 -23.24 24.98 -45.15
C ARG A 5 -23.63 24.16 -43.92
N ALA A 6 -24.93 24.09 -43.60
CA ALA A 6 -25.43 23.25 -42.51
C ALA A 6 -25.16 21.77 -42.79
N LEU A 7 -25.42 21.28 -44.01
CA LEU A 7 -25.17 19.88 -44.40
C LEU A 7 -23.69 19.52 -44.31
N MET A 8 -22.79 20.43 -44.68
CA MET A 8 -21.34 20.22 -44.56
C MET A 8 -20.87 20.16 -43.10
N ILE A 9 -21.47 20.97 -42.22
CA ILE A 9 -21.17 20.94 -40.78
C ILE A 9 -21.67 19.63 -40.16
N TYR A 10 -22.89 19.19 -40.47
CA TYR A 10 -23.44 17.94 -39.94
C TYR A 10 -22.67 16.70 -40.39
N THR A 11 -22.26 16.66 -41.66
CA THR A 11 -21.43 15.56 -42.18
C THR A 11 -20.04 15.55 -41.54
N CYS A 12 -19.44 16.71 -41.29
CA CYS A 12 -18.15 16.81 -40.60
C CYS A 12 -18.25 16.37 -39.13
N LEU A 13 -19.28 16.82 -38.39
CA LEU A 13 -19.51 16.41 -37.00
C LEU A 13 -19.79 14.91 -36.88
N ALA A 14 -20.61 14.35 -37.78
CA ALA A 14 -20.87 12.92 -37.81
C ALA A 14 -19.59 12.11 -38.04
N PHE A 15 -18.73 12.57 -38.97
CA PHE A 15 -17.45 11.91 -39.25
C PHE A 15 -16.49 11.97 -38.04
N VAL A 16 -16.37 13.13 -37.38
CA VAL A 16 -15.54 13.29 -36.17
C VAL A 16 -16.04 12.39 -35.03
N LEU A 17 -17.35 12.30 -34.83
CA LEU A 17 -17.94 11.42 -33.82
C LEU A 17 -17.66 9.94 -34.12
N VAL A 18 -17.81 9.52 -35.38
CA VAL A 18 -17.50 8.15 -35.80
C VAL A 18 -16.02 7.85 -35.57
N LEU A 19 -15.11 8.75 -35.97
CA LEU A 19 -13.68 8.58 -35.72
C LEU A 19 -13.35 8.49 -34.22
N CYS A 20 -13.95 9.36 -33.39
CA CYS A 20 -13.75 9.33 -31.94
C CYS A 20 -14.23 7.99 -31.33
N VAL A 21 -15.37 7.48 -31.77
CA VAL A 21 -15.90 6.18 -31.32
C VAL A 21 -14.99 5.04 -31.74
N LEU A 22 -14.49 5.04 -32.98
CA LEU A 22 -13.57 4.01 -33.47
C LEU A 22 -12.24 4.03 -32.70
N ILE A 23 -11.64 5.21 -32.50
CA ILE A 23 -10.40 5.37 -31.72
C ILE A 23 -10.60 4.93 -30.26
N TYR A 24 -11.75 5.25 -29.66
CA TYR A 24 -12.06 4.84 -28.29
C TYR A 24 -12.21 3.32 -28.14
N ARG A 25 -12.82 2.66 -29.14
CA ARG A 25 -13.00 1.19 -29.15
C ARG A 25 -11.67 0.46 -29.28
N GLU A 26 -10.79 0.91 -30.18
CA GLU A 26 -9.44 0.34 -30.35
C GLU A 26 -8.60 0.44 -29.05
N ARG A 27 -8.68 1.58 -28.34
CA ARG A 27 -7.96 1.77 -27.07
C ARG A 27 -8.41 0.85 -25.95
N LYS A 28 -9.70 0.50 -25.85
CA LYS A 28 -10.20 -0.47 -24.86
C LYS A 28 -9.73 -1.89 -25.14
N ALA A 29 -9.55 -2.25 -26.41
CA ALA A 29 -9.09 -3.58 -26.80
C ALA A 29 -7.59 -3.81 -26.49
N LEU A 30 -6.76 -2.77 -26.61
CA LEU A 30 -5.32 -2.84 -26.36
C LEU A 30 -4.94 -2.88 -24.88
N PHE A 31 -5.81 -2.46 -23.97
CA PHE A 31 -5.57 -2.45 -22.53
C PHE A 31 -6.68 -3.17 -21.76
N PRO A 32 -6.79 -4.50 -21.88
CA PRO A 32 -7.65 -5.26 -20.98
C PRO A 32 -7.18 -5.01 -19.53
N PRO A 33 -8.10 -4.93 -18.55
CA PRO A 33 -7.71 -4.85 -17.16
C PRO A 33 -6.82 -6.06 -16.83
N ARG A 34 -5.65 -5.81 -16.21
CA ARG A 34 -4.75 -6.88 -15.75
C ARG A 34 -5.47 -7.72 -14.70
N VAL A 35 -6.02 -8.87 -15.09
CA VAL A 35 -6.45 -9.91 -14.16
C VAL A 35 -5.20 -10.62 -13.68
N ARG A 36 -4.78 -10.36 -12.43
CA ARG A 36 -3.68 -11.11 -11.82
C ARG A 36 -4.14 -12.55 -11.58
N PRO A 37 -3.43 -13.57 -12.08
CA PRO A 37 -3.74 -14.95 -11.74
C PRO A 37 -3.57 -15.13 -10.23
N LYS A 38 -4.62 -15.62 -9.57
CA LYS A 38 -4.63 -15.92 -8.14
C LYS A 38 -3.68 -17.11 -7.90
N PRO A 39 -2.63 -17.00 -7.08
CA PRO A 39 -1.77 -18.14 -6.76
C PRO A 39 -2.61 -19.24 -6.09
N THR A 40 -2.66 -20.42 -6.69
CA THR A 40 -3.33 -21.60 -6.14
C THR A 40 -2.33 -22.41 -5.31
N LEU A 41 -2.24 -22.06 -4.02
CA LEU A 41 -1.74 -22.91 -2.95
C LEU A 41 -2.84 -23.04 -1.89
N PRO A 42 -2.90 -24.13 -1.10
CA PRO A 42 -3.95 -24.32 -0.12
C PRO A 42 -3.86 -23.24 0.96
N SER A 43 -4.71 -22.23 0.82
CA SER A 43 -4.86 -21.10 1.73
C SER A 43 -5.62 -21.57 2.95
N ILE A 44 -4.89 -21.92 4.01
CA ILE A 44 -5.45 -22.09 5.36
C ILE A 44 -5.47 -20.73 6.09
N MET A 45 -4.60 -19.81 5.69
CA MET A 45 -4.63 -18.38 6.00
C MET A 45 -4.50 -17.61 4.68
N GLY A 46 -5.04 -16.39 4.59
CA GLY A 46 -5.18 -15.64 3.33
C GLY A 46 -3.88 -15.40 2.53
N PRO A 47 -3.95 -14.71 1.38
CA PRO A 47 -2.87 -14.65 0.37
C PRO A 47 -1.62 -13.83 0.74
N PHE A 48 -1.39 -13.53 2.01
CA PHE A 48 -0.25 -12.77 2.50
C PHE A 48 0.43 -13.54 3.64
N ALA A 49 1.77 -13.51 3.67
CA ALA A 49 2.50 -13.91 4.87
C ALA A 49 1.93 -13.14 6.08
N PRO A 50 1.75 -13.78 7.24
CA PRO A 50 1.30 -13.09 8.44
C PRO A 50 2.16 -11.82 8.66
N VAL A 51 1.53 -10.67 8.88
CA VAL A 51 2.27 -9.41 9.05
C VAL A 51 3.28 -9.49 10.21
N SER A 52 3.02 -10.34 11.21
CA SER A 52 3.99 -10.72 12.24
C SER A 52 5.30 -11.27 11.68
N GLU A 53 5.26 -12.15 10.68
CA GLU A 53 6.45 -12.72 10.04
C GLU A 53 7.23 -11.67 9.26
N ILE A 54 6.55 -10.71 8.64
CA ILE A 54 7.19 -9.56 7.98
C ILE A 54 7.98 -8.76 9.01
N PHE A 55 7.40 -8.50 10.19
CA PHE A 55 8.11 -7.79 11.26
C PHE A 55 9.29 -8.59 11.81
N VAL A 56 9.15 -9.90 12.02
CA VAL A 56 10.26 -10.74 12.49
C VAL A 56 11.43 -10.73 11.50
N ALA A 57 11.14 -10.97 10.21
CA ALA A 57 12.19 -11.09 9.19
C ALA A 57 12.91 -9.77 8.89
N ASN A 58 12.19 -8.65 8.95
CA ASN A 58 12.71 -7.36 8.46
C ASN A 58 13.04 -6.34 9.56
N CYS A 59 12.44 -6.46 10.75
CA CYS A 59 12.50 -5.43 11.78
C CYS A 59 13.08 -5.94 13.11
N ALA A 60 12.69 -7.14 13.54
CA ALA A 60 13.12 -7.76 14.79
C ALA A 60 14.49 -8.44 14.67
N ILE A 61 15.46 -7.70 14.15
CA ILE A 61 16.83 -8.16 13.95
C ILE A 61 17.73 -7.56 15.02
N SER A 62 18.83 -8.27 15.31
CA SER A 62 19.85 -7.81 16.27
C SER A 62 20.27 -6.36 15.98
N LEU A 63 20.43 -5.58 17.05
CA LEU A 63 20.72 -4.14 17.05
C LEU A 63 19.58 -3.22 16.58
N CYS A 64 18.43 -3.76 16.20
CA CYS A 64 17.27 -3.00 15.77
C CYS A 64 16.10 -3.21 16.75
N HIS A 65 14.99 -3.79 16.31
CA HIS A 65 13.77 -3.92 17.11
C HIS A 65 13.60 -5.32 17.71
N ASP A 66 14.70 -5.95 18.10
CA ASP A 66 14.71 -7.23 18.79
C ASP A 66 14.56 -7.05 20.33
N PRO A 67 14.33 -8.13 21.09
CA PRO A 67 14.11 -8.06 22.53
C PRO A 67 15.28 -7.43 23.32
N GLU A 68 16.51 -7.58 22.85
CA GLU A 68 17.70 -7.08 23.54
C GLU A 68 17.94 -5.60 23.22
N SER A 69 17.96 -5.25 21.94
CA SER A 69 18.36 -3.88 21.53
C SER A 69 17.23 -2.86 21.68
N ARG A 70 15.99 -3.30 21.48
CA ARG A 70 14.77 -2.49 21.67
C ARG A 70 14.85 -1.09 21.04
N ALA A 71 15.44 -0.96 19.86
CA ALA A 71 15.66 0.34 19.22
C ALA A 71 14.34 1.11 19.09
N GLY A 72 14.37 2.40 19.43
CA GLY A 72 13.15 3.21 19.47
C GLY A 72 12.13 2.76 20.52
N GLN A 73 12.54 1.99 21.52
CA GLN A 73 11.71 1.38 22.57
C GLN A 73 10.69 0.35 22.04
N LEU A 74 11.01 -0.31 20.92
CA LEU A 74 10.11 -1.26 20.26
C LEU A 74 10.72 -2.66 20.23
N VAL A 75 9.89 -3.66 20.54
CA VAL A 75 10.18 -5.07 20.29
C VAL A 75 9.16 -5.63 19.30
N LEU A 76 9.64 -5.99 18.11
CA LEU A 76 8.81 -6.44 16.99
C LEU A 76 8.93 -7.93 16.69
N SER A 77 9.52 -8.69 17.62
CA SER A 77 9.58 -10.15 17.56
C SER A 77 8.19 -10.78 17.69
N SER A 78 8.13 -12.09 17.43
CA SER A 78 6.87 -12.85 17.45
C SER A 78 6.12 -12.64 18.76
N GLY A 79 4.80 -12.42 18.67
CA GLY A 79 3.91 -12.18 19.81
C GLY A 79 3.99 -10.78 20.44
N GLN A 80 5.04 -9.99 20.19
CA GLN A 80 5.26 -8.69 20.84
C GLN A 80 4.90 -7.48 19.96
N SER A 81 5.05 -7.62 18.64
CA SER A 81 4.88 -6.51 17.70
C SER A 81 3.52 -5.81 17.81
N HIS A 82 2.42 -6.55 17.97
CA HIS A 82 1.07 -5.96 18.06
C HIS A 82 0.94 -4.97 19.23
N GLY A 83 1.28 -5.40 20.45
CA GLY A 83 1.19 -4.54 21.64
C GLY A 83 2.17 -3.38 21.65
N ASN A 84 3.27 -3.48 20.89
CA ASN A 84 4.27 -2.43 20.75
C ASN A 84 3.89 -1.38 19.68
N LEU A 85 3.01 -1.71 18.73
CA LEU A 85 2.67 -0.85 17.59
C LEU A 85 1.26 -0.28 17.67
N VAL A 86 0.28 -1.11 17.98
CA VAL A 86 -1.13 -0.78 17.79
C VAL A 86 -1.63 0.11 18.91
N ASN A 87 -2.20 1.27 18.55
CA ASN A 87 -2.64 2.31 19.48
C ASN A 87 -1.53 2.94 20.35
N VAL A 88 -0.25 2.65 20.07
CA VAL A 88 0.89 3.24 20.77
C VAL A 88 1.23 4.60 20.16
N LYS A 89 1.40 5.63 20.99
CA LYS A 89 1.80 6.97 20.54
C LYS A 89 3.21 6.94 19.94
N SER A 90 3.41 7.63 18.82
CA SER A 90 4.74 7.77 18.24
C SER A 90 5.59 8.75 19.05
N LEU A 91 6.76 8.29 19.54
CA LEU A 91 7.76 9.16 20.16
C LEU A 91 8.39 10.13 19.15
N GLN A 92 8.43 9.73 17.88
CA GLN A 92 9.08 10.48 16.81
C GLN A 92 8.13 11.47 16.13
N LYS A 93 6.82 11.25 16.19
CA LYS A 93 5.80 12.10 15.55
C LYS A 93 4.67 12.37 16.54
N PRO A 94 4.82 13.39 17.40
CA PRO A 94 3.77 13.77 18.34
C PRO A 94 2.44 14.02 17.62
N GLY A 95 1.35 13.48 18.15
CA GLY A 95 0.02 13.57 17.56
C GLY A 95 -0.39 12.36 16.70
N GLU A 96 0.55 11.50 16.31
CA GLU A 96 0.27 10.25 15.58
C GLU A 96 0.52 9.00 16.44
N LYS A 97 -0.14 7.90 16.08
CA LYS A 97 0.18 6.57 16.61
C LYS A 97 1.15 5.86 15.67
N LEU A 98 1.90 4.90 16.20
CA LEU A 98 2.72 4.00 15.39
C LEU A 98 1.84 3.22 14.41
N VAL A 99 0.75 2.63 14.91
CA VAL A 99 -0.35 2.08 14.11
C VAL A 99 -1.68 2.59 14.66
N SER A 100 -2.45 3.24 13.78
CA SER A 100 -3.84 3.66 13.99
C SER A 100 -4.77 2.65 13.31
N PRO A 101 -5.48 1.78 14.05
CA PRO A 101 -6.40 0.80 13.47
C PRO A 101 -7.43 1.44 12.53
N GLY A 102 -7.58 0.90 11.33
CA GLY A 102 -8.51 1.42 10.32
C GLY A 102 -8.01 2.66 9.56
N GLU A 103 -6.89 3.25 9.99
CA GLU A 103 -6.37 4.50 9.41
C GLU A 103 -4.91 4.35 8.97
N PRO A 104 -4.64 3.70 7.82
CA PRO A 104 -3.28 3.55 7.30
C PRO A 104 -2.53 4.88 7.12
N HIS A 105 -3.21 5.90 6.60
CA HIS A 105 -2.62 7.23 6.37
C HIS A 105 -2.26 7.97 7.67
N HIS A 106 -2.86 7.62 8.81
CA HIS A 106 -2.55 8.18 10.13
C HIS A 106 -1.67 7.24 10.98
N SER A 107 -1.02 6.27 10.33
CA SER A 107 -0.12 5.30 10.96
C SER A 107 1.33 5.61 10.64
N TYR A 108 2.07 6.09 11.64
CA TYR A 108 3.46 6.51 11.46
C TYR A 108 4.39 5.40 10.97
N LEU A 109 4.05 4.13 11.26
CA LEU A 109 4.78 2.96 10.76
C LEU A 109 4.89 2.96 9.22
N LEU A 110 3.81 3.26 8.50
CA LEU A 110 3.83 3.28 7.03
C LEU A 110 4.70 4.41 6.50
N ALA A 111 4.62 5.60 7.10
CA ALA A 111 5.50 6.72 6.76
C ALA A 111 6.98 6.34 6.93
N LYS A 112 7.32 5.62 8.01
CA LYS A 112 8.68 5.12 8.27
C LYS A 112 9.13 4.07 7.26
N ILE A 113 8.25 3.16 6.84
CA ILE A 113 8.56 2.12 5.84
C ILE A 113 8.79 2.75 4.46
N ARG A 114 7.91 3.68 4.07
CA ARG A 114 7.92 4.35 2.76
C ARG A 114 8.98 5.44 2.62
N GLY A 115 9.46 5.98 3.75
CA GLY A 115 10.41 7.09 3.74
C GLY A 115 9.76 8.41 3.39
N GLU A 116 8.52 8.62 3.84
CA GLU A 116 7.74 9.81 3.53
C GLU A 116 8.38 11.10 4.08
N ARG A 117 8.05 12.23 3.47
CA ARG A 117 8.51 13.53 3.96
C ARG A 117 7.99 13.78 5.37
N GLY A 118 8.87 14.14 6.29
CA GLY A 118 8.51 14.48 7.67
C GLY A 118 8.64 13.33 8.67
N ILE A 119 9.22 12.18 8.29
CA ILE A 119 9.74 11.22 9.26
C ILE A 119 10.95 11.78 10.01
N LYS A 120 11.19 11.32 11.23
CA LYS A 120 12.43 11.59 11.97
C LYS A 120 13.41 10.44 11.78
N GLY A 121 14.68 10.76 11.60
CA GLY A 121 15.71 9.78 11.26
C GLY A 121 15.48 9.16 9.87
N SER A 122 15.98 7.95 9.66
CA SER A 122 15.96 7.29 8.35
C SER A 122 14.69 6.45 8.12
N ARG A 123 14.42 6.16 6.84
CA ARG A 123 13.45 5.15 6.40
C ARG A 123 13.82 3.77 6.98
N MET A 124 12.81 3.01 7.41
CA MET A 124 12.93 1.62 7.86
C MET A 124 12.57 0.63 6.75
N PRO A 125 13.16 -0.58 6.72
CA PRO A 125 14.28 -1.03 7.55
C PRO A 125 15.60 -0.30 7.21
N ILE A 126 16.31 0.20 8.23
CA ILE A 126 17.57 0.94 8.04
C ILE A 126 18.70 -0.01 7.60
N GLY A 127 19.56 0.44 6.69
CA GLY A 127 20.71 -0.35 6.22
C GLY A 127 20.36 -1.63 5.45
N LYS A 128 19.08 -1.82 5.13
CA LYS A 128 18.55 -2.97 4.41
C LYS A 128 17.69 -2.52 3.22
N PRO A 129 17.44 -3.42 2.24
CA PRO A 129 16.45 -3.18 1.20
C PRO A 129 15.11 -2.74 1.78
N THR A 130 14.34 -2.00 0.97
CA THR A 130 12.94 -1.73 1.28
C THR A 130 12.16 -3.04 1.33
N LEU A 131 11.01 -3.02 2.01
CA LEU A 131 10.06 -4.12 1.89
C LEU A 131 9.64 -4.28 0.42
N SER A 132 9.26 -5.49 0.03
CA SER A 132 8.64 -5.70 -1.27
C SER A 132 7.28 -4.96 -1.31
N PRO A 133 6.80 -4.59 -2.51
CA PRO A 133 5.46 -4.00 -2.66
C PRO A 133 4.35 -4.85 -2.00
N GLU A 134 4.48 -6.17 -2.05
CA GLU A 134 3.52 -7.11 -1.45
C GLU A 134 3.59 -7.10 0.08
N GLN A 135 4.79 -7.01 0.66
CA GLN A 135 4.97 -6.92 2.11
C GLN A 135 4.45 -5.59 2.67
N GLU A 136 4.77 -4.48 2.01
CA GLU A 136 4.24 -3.17 2.40
C GLU A 136 2.71 -3.15 2.31
N LYS A 137 2.16 -3.65 1.20
CA LYS A 137 0.72 -3.76 0.99
C LYS A 137 0.04 -4.64 2.05
N ALA A 138 0.66 -5.75 2.44
CA ALA A 138 0.12 -6.60 3.51
C ALA A 138 0.02 -5.86 4.85
N ILE A 139 1.02 -5.04 5.19
CA ILE A 139 0.98 -4.19 6.39
C ILE A 139 -0.13 -3.14 6.27
N GLU A 140 -0.23 -2.46 5.13
CA GLU A 140 -1.28 -1.46 4.88
C GLU A 140 -2.69 -2.06 4.99
N GLU A 141 -2.93 -3.22 4.36
CA GLU A 141 -4.22 -3.92 4.43
C GLU A 141 -4.53 -4.43 5.84
N TRP A 142 -3.52 -4.89 6.59
CA TRP A 142 -3.69 -5.27 8.00
C TRP A 142 -4.11 -4.06 8.86
N ILE A 143 -3.50 -2.90 8.67
CA ILE A 143 -3.88 -1.67 9.37
C ILE A 143 -5.30 -1.27 8.99
N ALA A 144 -5.61 -1.25 7.67
CA ALA A 144 -6.94 -0.92 7.15
C ALA A 144 -8.03 -1.86 7.71
N ALA A 145 -7.71 -3.14 7.91
CA ALA A 145 -8.59 -4.13 8.52
C ALA A 145 -8.66 -4.07 10.06
N GLY A 146 -8.27 -2.94 10.65
CA GLY A 146 -8.36 -2.69 12.10
C GLY A 146 -7.18 -3.22 12.92
N ALA A 147 -6.04 -3.52 12.28
CA ALA A 147 -4.81 -3.97 12.94
C ALA A 147 -5.05 -5.09 13.97
N ARG A 148 -5.84 -6.10 13.58
CA ARG A 148 -6.25 -7.20 14.47
C ARG A 148 -5.02 -7.95 15.00
N LYS A 149 -5.10 -8.40 16.25
CA LYS A 149 -4.05 -9.21 16.87
C LYS A 149 -3.90 -10.52 16.08
N PHE A 150 -2.65 -10.92 15.88
CA PHE A 150 -2.35 -12.23 15.31
C PHE A 150 -2.87 -13.31 16.29
N PRO A 151 -3.43 -14.42 15.78
CA PRO A 151 -3.83 -15.55 16.62
C PRO A 151 -2.64 -16.13 17.38
#